data_AF-A0A945TZL9-F1
#
_entry.id   AF-A0A945TZL9-F1
#
_cell.length_a   1.000
_cell.length_b   1.000
_cell.length_c   1.000
_cell.angle_alpha   90.00
_cell.angle_beta   90.00
_cell.angle_gamma   90.00
#
_symmetry.space_group_name_H-M   'P 1'
#
loop_
_entity.id
_entity.type
_entity.pdbx_description
1 polymer ?
#
loop_
_entity_poly.entity_id
_entity_poly.type
_entity_poly.pdbx_seq_one_letter_code
_entity_poly.pdbx_strand_id
1 'polypeptide(L)'
;MPPQIRRTLLHHQTTYEEGGKTVDDPTELVAALVVIRNPWFGLGWVEDLRPAIRDHGPVLGTLLTDMILNVTGERLEGYGKASVVG
;
A
#
# COMPACT_ATOMS: atom_id res chain seq x y z
N MET A 1 13.94 13.91 3.92
CA MET A 1 14.83 12.79 3.55
C MET A 1 14.00 11.70 2.89
N PRO A 2 14.53 10.96 1.90
CA PRO A 2 13.79 9.88 1.27
C PRO A 2 13.46 8.76 2.27
N PRO A 3 12.32 8.07 2.10
CA PRO A 3 11.93 6.95 2.97
C PRO A 3 12.98 5.82 2.93
N GLN A 4 13.39 5.34 4.10
CA GLN A 4 14.21 4.14 4.22
C GLN A 4 13.32 2.90 4.13
N ILE A 5 13.27 2.29 2.96
CA ILE A 5 12.47 1.09 2.68
C ILE A 5 13.25 -0.15 3.12
N ARG A 6 12.64 -0.96 3.99
CA ARG A 6 13.20 -2.27 4.40
C ARG A 6 12.78 -3.39 3.45
N ARG A 7 11.53 -3.39 3.01
CA ARG A 7 10.98 -4.37 2.05
C ARG A 7 9.66 -3.88 1.45
N THR A 8 9.33 -4.41 0.29
CA THR A 8 7.99 -4.38 -0.28
C THR A 8 7.37 -5.77 -0.26
N LEU A 9 6.05 -5.85 -0.27
CA LEU A 9 5.30 -7.08 -0.50
C LEU A 9 4.17 -6.76 -1.48
N LEU A 10 3.84 -7.73 -2.31
CA LEU A 10 2.71 -7.67 -3.21
C LEU A 10 1.89 -8.93 -2.97
N HIS A 11 0.62 -8.74 -2.65
CA HIS A 11 -0.34 -9.82 -2.49
C HIS A 11 -1.37 -9.70 -3.62
N HIS A 12 -1.54 -10.77 -4.38
CA HIS A 12 -2.55 -10.87 -5.43
C HIS A 12 -3.42 -12.06 -5.11
N GLN A 13 -4.68 -11.78 -4.82
CA GLN A 13 -5.69 -12.78 -4.55
C GLN A 13 -6.65 -12.85 -5.74
N THR A 14 -7.00 -14.07 -6.14
CA THR A 14 -8.10 -14.33 -7.07
C THR A 14 -9.17 -15.12 -6.33
N THR A 15 -10.42 -14.66 -6.42
CA THR A 15 -11.58 -15.30 -5.79
C THR A 15 -12.42 -15.98 -6.86
N TYR A 16 -12.48 -17.32 -6.83
CA TYR A 16 -13.24 -18.14 -7.79
C TYR A 16 -14.64 -18.53 -7.29
N GLU A 17 -14.86 -18.48 -5.98
CA GLU A 17 -16.14 -18.80 -5.34
C GLU A 17 -16.39 -17.82 -4.19
N GLU A 18 -17.61 -17.30 -4.10
CA GLU A 18 -18.02 -16.41 -3.02
C GLU A 18 -19.50 -16.67 -2.67
N GLY A 19 -19.82 -16.68 -1.38
CA GLY A 19 -21.19 -16.98 -0.92
C GLY A 19 -21.72 -18.37 -1.34
N GLY A 20 -20.82 -19.34 -1.57
CA GLY A 20 -21.18 -20.70 -2.00
C GLY A 20 -21.56 -20.82 -3.49
N LYS A 21 -21.18 -19.85 -4.33
CA LYS A 21 -21.40 -19.87 -5.78
C LYS A 21 -20.11 -19.55 -6.52
N THR A 22 -19.89 -20.23 -7.64
CA THR A 22 -18.82 -19.89 -8.59
C THR A 22 -19.01 -18.46 -9.09
N VAL A 23 -17.90 -17.71 -9.17
CA VAL A 23 -17.87 -16.38 -9.78
C VAL A 23 -17.55 -16.54 -11.27
N ASP A 24 -18.44 -16.06 -12.13
CA ASP A 24 -18.29 -16.22 -13.59
C ASP A 24 -17.01 -15.55 -14.14
N ASP A 25 -16.68 -14.37 -13.62
CA ASP A 25 -15.40 -13.69 -13.81
C ASP A 25 -14.71 -13.50 -12.45
N PRO A 26 -13.70 -14.32 -12.10
CA PRO A 26 -13.07 -14.28 -10.79
C PRO A 26 -12.58 -12.89 -10.39
N THR A 27 -12.96 -12.43 -9.20
CA THR A 27 -12.55 -11.12 -8.72
C THR A 27 -11.10 -11.14 -8.25
N GLU A 28 -10.39 -10.05 -8.46
CA GLU A 28 -9.00 -9.90 -8.08
C GLU A 28 -8.84 -8.82 -7.00
N LEU A 29 -8.07 -9.13 -5.95
CA LEU A 29 -7.69 -8.17 -4.92
C LEU A 29 -6.16 -8.09 -4.85
N VAL A 30 -5.63 -6.91 -5.17
CA VAL A 30 -4.20 -6.60 -5.13
C VAL A 30 -3.89 -5.69 -3.95
N ALA A 31 -2.94 -6.08 -3.11
CA ALA A 31 -2.41 -5.26 -2.03
C ALA A 31 -0.90 -5.09 -2.18
N ALA A 32 -0.46 -3.86 -2.43
CA ALA A 32 0.95 -3.48 -2.34
C ALA A 32 1.25 -2.95 -0.93
N LEU A 33 2.34 -3.43 -0.34
CA LEU A 33 2.79 -3.02 0.99
C LEU A 33 4.25 -2.59 0.91
N VAL A 34 4.58 -1.58 1.70
CA VAL A 34 5.96 -1.14 1.92
C VAL A 34 6.20 -1.03 3.41
N VAL A 35 7.30 -1.60 3.88
CA VAL A 35 7.72 -1.46 5.27
C VAL A 35 8.90 -0.51 5.32
N ILE A 36 8.72 0.60 6.03
CA ILE A 36 9.72 1.66 6.16
C ILE A 36 10.19 1.80 7.60
N ARG A 37 11.35 2.44 7.79
CA ARG A 37 11.70 3.00 9.10
C ARG A 37 10.75 4.16 9.43
N ASN A 38 10.15 4.13 10.61
CA ASN A 38 9.34 5.23 11.11
C ASN A 38 10.25 6.47 11.31
N PRO A 39 10.00 7.61 10.61
CA PRO A 39 10.85 8.79 10.69
C PRO A 39 10.80 9.49 12.06
N TRP A 40 9.79 9.21 12.88
CA TRP A 40 9.62 9.77 14.21
C TRP A 40 10.12 8.86 15.33
N PHE A 41 10.59 7.65 15.02
CA PHE A 41 11.07 6.71 16.01
C PHE A 41 12.24 7.28 16.80
N GLY A 42 12.13 7.29 18.13
CA GLY A 42 13.17 7.77 19.05
C GLY A 42 13.22 9.29 19.24
N LEU A 43 12.33 10.07 18.62
CA LEU A 43 12.29 11.53 18.78
C LEU A 43 11.43 12.01 19.96
N GLY A 44 10.76 11.10 20.68
CA GLY A 44 9.81 11.47 21.73
C GLY A 44 8.52 12.05 21.15
N TRP A 45 8.00 13.12 21.76
CA TRP A 45 6.83 13.84 21.25
C TRP A 45 7.21 14.75 20.08
N VAL A 46 6.47 14.64 18.97
CA VAL A 46 6.66 15.47 17.78
C VAL A 46 5.37 16.25 17.52
N GLU A 47 5.42 17.56 17.74
CA GLU A 47 4.27 18.46 17.58
C GLU A 47 3.78 18.56 16.14
N ASP A 48 4.70 18.58 15.16
CA ASP A 48 4.38 18.70 13.74
C ASP A 48 4.91 17.52 12.92
N LEU A 49 4.00 16.62 12.53
CA LEU A 49 4.31 15.47 11.69
C LEU A 49 4.36 15.83 10.19
N ARG A 50 3.88 17.01 9.78
CA ARG A 50 3.71 17.39 8.36
C ARG A 50 5.03 17.34 7.56
N PRO A 51 6.20 17.74 8.09
CA PRO A 51 7.44 17.71 7.32
C PRO A 51 7.77 16.31 6.80
N ALA A 52 7.77 15.30 7.68
CA ALA A 52 8.07 13.92 7.28
C ALA A 52 6.95 13.31 6.42
N ILE A 53 5.69 13.67 6.65
CA ILE A 53 4.57 13.26 5.77
C ILE A 53 4.78 13.77 4.34
N ARG A 54 5.21 15.03 4.18
CA ARG A 54 5.44 15.63 2.85
C ARG A 54 6.65 15.03 2.14
N ASP A 55 7.69 14.68 2.88
CA ASP A 55 8.89 14.04 2.33
C ASP A 55 8.63 12.59 1.90
N HIS A 56 7.79 11.85 2.64
CA HIS A 56 7.57 10.41 2.40
C HIS A 56 6.34 10.12 1.55
N GLY A 57 5.25 10.88 1.74
CA GLY A 57 3.92 10.61 1.18
C GLY A 57 3.91 10.48 -0.34
N PRO A 58 4.42 11.45 -1.11
CA PRO A 58 4.47 11.35 -2.57
C PRO A 58 5.30 10.17 -3.05
N VAL A 59 6.47 9.94 -2.46
CA VAL A 59 7.39 8.86 -2.86
C VAL A 59 6.75 7.48 -2.64
N LEU A 60 6.17 7.26 -1.46
CA LEU A 60 5.54 5.99 -1.11
C LEU A 60 4.21 5.80 -1.85
N GLY A 61 3.45 6.88 -2.04
CA GLY A 61 2.21 6.87 -2.82
C GLY A 61 2.46 6.41 -4.25
N THR A 62 3.38 7.06 -4.96
CA THR A 62 3.76 6.67 -6.33
C THR A 62 4.23 5.22 -6.39
N LEU A 63 5.17 4.82 -5.52
CA LEU A 63 5.68 3.45 -5.49
C LEU A 63 4.57 2.39 -5.34
N LEU A 64 3.68 2.57 -4.37
CA LEU A 64 2.62 1.60 -4.09
C LEU A 64 1.55 1.58 -5.19
N THR A 65 1.20 2.76 -5.73
CA THR A 65 0.26 2.85 -6.86
C THR A 65 0.83 2.19 -8.11
N ASP A 66 2.10 2.43 -8.44
CA ASP A 66 2.75 1.80 -9.60
C ASP A 66 2.81 0.27 -9.44
N MET A 67 3.08 -0.23 -8.23
CA MET A 67 3.04 -1.67 -7.94
C MET A 67 1.66 -2.28 -8.20
N ILE A 68 0.57 -1.58 -7.84
CA ILE A 68 -0.80 -2.05 -8.10
C ILE A 68 -1.11 -2.01 -9.61
N LEU A 69 -0.81 -0.89 -10.28
CA LEU A 69 -1.11 -0.70 -11.70
C LEU A 69 -0.32 -1.65 -12.60
N ASN A 70 0.89 -2.06 -12.19
CA ASN A 70 1.65 -3.08 -12.90
C ASN A 70 0.96 -4.46 -12.90
N VAL A 71 0.04 -4.73 -11.97
CA VAL A 71 -0.76 -5.96 -11.94
C VAL A 71 -2.10 -5.76 -12.62
N THR A 72 -2.82 -4.69 -12.26
CA THR A 72 -4.21 -4.49 -12.66
C THR A 72 -4.37 -3.84 -14.03
N GLY A 73 -3.36 -3.07 -14.47
CA GLY A 73 -3.49 -2.18 -15.62
C GLY A 73 -4.72 -1.28 -15.48
N GLU A 74 -5.52 -1.22 -16.56
CA GLU A 74 -6.75 -0.42 -16.62
C GLU A 74 -7.98 -1.11 -16.00
N ARG A 75 -7.84 -2.32 -15.43
CA ARG A 75 -8.96 -3.09 -14.83
C ARG A 75 -9.29 -2.66 -13.38
N LEU A 76 -8.65 -1.61 -12.86
CA LEU A 76 -8.83 -1.20 -11.45
C LEU A 76 -10.18 -0.51 -11.24
N GLU A 77 -11.08 -1.16 -10.50
CA GLU A 77 -12.43 -0.62 -10.22
C GLU A 77 -12.55 0.07 -8.86
N GLY A 78 -11.70 -0.29 -7.89
CA GLY A 78 -11.75 0.23 -6.53
C GLY A 78 -10.37 0.25 -5.89
N TYR A 79 -10.14 1.21 -4.99
CA TYR A 79 -8.87 1.33 -4.28
C TYR A 79 -9.08 1.76 -2.82
N GLY A 80 -8.13 1.37 -1.96
CA GLY A 80 -8.09 1.75 -0.56
C GLY A 80 -6.66 1.99 -0.09
N LYS A 81 -6.52 2.55 1.11
CA LYS A 81 -5.21 2.72 1.75
C LYS A 81 -5.30 2.40 3.23
N ALA A 82 -4.23 1.85 3.76
CA ALA A 82 -4.07 1.55 5.18
C ALA A 82 -2.65 1.88 5.63
N SER A 83 -2.46 2.01 6.94
CA SER A 83 -1.15 2.17 7.56
C SER A 83 -1.17 1.52 8.92
N VAL A 84 -0.09 0.81 9.26
CA VAL A 84 0.09 0.14 10.55
C VAL A 84 1.40 0.64 11.14
N VAL A 85 1.35 1.14 12.38
CA VAL A 85 2.52 1.57 13.14
C VAL A 85 2.90 0.46 14.10
N GLY A 86 4.20 0.21 14.23
CA GLY A 86 4.76 -0.78 15.16
C GLY A 86 4.88 -0.26 16.58
#